data_AF-A0A7C4AIB9-F1
#
_entry.id   AF-A0A7C4AIB9-F1
#
_cell.length_a   1.000
_cell.length_b   1.000
_cell.length_c   1.000
_cell.angle_alpha   90.00
_cell.angle_beta   90.00
_cell.angle_gamma   90.00
#
_symmetry.space_group_name_H-M   'P 1'
#
loop_
_entity.id
_entity.type
_entity.pdbx_description
1 polymer ?
#
loop_
_entity_poly.entity_id
_entity_poly.type
_entity_poly.pdbx_seq_one_letter_code
_entity_poly.pdbx_strand_id
1 'polypeptide(L)'
;MHAMRILAALALVAALAQTAWAKTCPPFFLRAQDGAVINPVTGENADKPVSTRQTCGAQGCHDYAAITKGYHFQQGWDQIKDDFNPQKPWMLSPGMMGKL
;
A
#
# COMPACT_ATOMS: atom_id res chain seq x y z
N MET A 1 30.15 19.81 -35.93
CA MET A 1 29.10 20.30 -35.00
C MET A 1 27.87 19.42 -34.89
N HIS A 2 27.57 18.56 -35.89
CA HIS A 2 26.39 17.66 -35.84
C HIS A 2 26.62 16.44 -34.94
N ALA A 3 27.82 15.86 -34.94
CA ALA A 3 28.16 14.72 -34.07
C ALA A 3 28.01 15.02 -32.57
N MET A 4 28.40 16.23 -32.13
CA MET A 4 28.28 16.65 -30.72
C MET A 4 26.81 16.83 -30.28
N ARG A 5 25.93 17.26 -31.21
CA ARG A 5 24.50 17.40 -30.95
C ARG A 5 23.78 16.05 -30.89
N ILE A 6 24.21 15.08 -31.70
CA ILE A 6 23.67 13.72 -31.71
C ILE A 6 24.05 12.98 -30.42
N LEU A 7 25.30 13.12 -29.96
CA LEU A 7 25.76 12.52 -28.70
C LEU A 7 25.06 13.09 -27.47
N ALA A 8 24.82 14.42 -27.43
CA ALA A 8 24.07 15.06 -26.35
C ALA A 8 22.59 14.64 -26.33
N ALA A 9 21.97 14.46 -27.50
CA ALA A 9 20.59 13.98 -27.61
C ALA A 9 20.46 12.52 -27.15
N LEU A 10 21.43 11.66 -27.48
CA LEU A 10 21.45 10.26 -27.02
C LEU A 10 21.63 10.13 -25.50
N ALA A 11 22.47 10.98 -24.89
CA ALA A 11 22.65 11.01 -23.44
C ALA A 11 21.37 11.46 -22.70
N LEU A 12 20.61 12.40 -23.28
CA LEU A 12 19.35 12.89 -22.72
C LEU A 12 18.22 11.84 -22.80
N VAL A 13 18.16 11.06 -23.88
CA VAL A 13 17.19 9.96 -24.02
C VAL A 13 17.51 8.80 -23.08
N ALA A 14 18.79 8.50 -22.84
CA ALA A 14 19.21 7.49 -21.87
C ALA A 14 18.92 7.90 -20.42
N ALA A 15 18.98 9.19 -20.08
CA ALA A 15 18.62 9.71 -18.76
C ALA A 15 17.10 9.68 -18.49
N LEU A 16 16.26 9.79 -19.53
CA LEU A 16 14.80 9.72 -19.42
C LEU A 16 14.26 8.29 -19.35
N ALA A 17 15.09 7.28 -19.66
CA ALA A 17 14.74 5.86 -19.56
C ALA A 17 14.87 5.30 -18.12
N GLN A 18 15.09 6.16 -17.12
CA GLN A 18 15.20 5.75 -15.73
C GLN A 18 13.84 5.27 -15.19
N THR A 19 13.68 3.95 -15.30
CA THR A 19 12.93 3.07 -14.40
C THR A 19 11.43 3.32 -14.30
N ALA A 20 10.71 2.94 -15.36
CA ALA A 20 9.43 2.28 -15.15
C ALA A 20 9.69 0.86 -14.59
N TRP A 21 10.23 0.78 -13.37
CA TRP A 21 10.08 -0.43 -12.60
C TRP A 21 8.60 -0.51 -12.28
N ALA A 22 7.91 -1.50 -12.85
CA ALA A 22 6.76 -2.07 -12.19
C ALA A 22 7.21 -2.28 -10.73
N LYS A 23 6.64 -1.51 -9.79
CA LYS A 23 6.96 -1.63 -8.37
C LYS A 23 6.44 -2.98 -7.89
N THR A 24 7.10 -4.05 -8.29
CA THR A 24 6.95 -5.34 -7.64
C THR A 24 7.47 -5.14 -6.23
N CYS A 25 6.63 -5.43 -5.24
CA CYS A 25 7.04 -5.38 -3.85
C CYS A 25 8.22 -6.36 -3.71
N PRO A 26 9.44 -5.89 -3.36
CA PRO A 26 10.57 -6.79 -3.19
C PRO A 26 10.26 -7.76 -2.05
N PRO A 27 10.94 -8.91 -1.96
CA PRO A 27 10.79 -9.79 -0.81
C PRO A 27 10.97 -9.02 0.50
N PHE A 28 10.01 -9.13 1.41
CA PHE A 28 10.01 -8.48 2.71
C PHE A 28 9.66 -9.47 3.81
N PHE A 29 10.12 -9.20 5.02
CA PHE A 29 9.72 -9.96 6.19
C PHE A 29 8.39 -9.44 6.73
N LEU A 30 7.52 -10.36 7.16
CA LEU A 30 6.40 -10.01 8.03
C LEU A 30 6.94 -9.57 9.39
N ARG A 31 6.23 -8.66 10.05
CA ARG A 31 6.64 -8.16 11.37
C ARG A 31 5.49 -8.20 12.37
N ALA A 32 5.83 -8.54 13.60
CA ALA A 32 4.95 -8.40 14.76
C ALA A 32 4.81 -6.92 15.17
N GLN A 33 3.94 -6.64 16.14
CA GLN A 33 3.64 -5.29 16.59
C GLN A 33 4.85 -4.53 17.16
N ASP A 34 5.75 -5.26 17.83
CA ASP A 34 7.02 -4.75 18.38
C ASP A 34 8.12 -4.61 17.31
N GLY A 35 7.84 -5.00 16.06
CA GLY A 35 8.78 -4.96 14.95
C GLY A 35 9.61 -6.23 14.77
N ALA A 36 9.45 -7.24 15.64
CA ALA A 36 10.13 -8.53 15.50
C ALA A 36 9.77 -9.20 14.17
N VAL A 37 10.76 -9.84 13.54
CA VAL A 37 10.54 -10.57 12.28
C VAL A 37 9.68 -11.80 12.55
N ILE A 38 8.67 -12.01 11.70
CA ILE A 38 7.90 -13.24 11.63
C ILE A 38 8.39 -13.99 10.38
N ASN A 39 8.95 -15.18 10.58
CA ASN A 39 9.40 -16.04 9.51
C ASN A 39 8.59 -17.37 9.53
N PRO A 40 7.54 -17.48 8.71
CA PRO A 40 6.71 -18.69 8.68
C PRO A 40 7.43 -19.91 8.09
N VAL A 41 8.56 -19.73 7.40
CA VAL A 41 9.34 -20.84 6.82
C VAL A 41 10.19 -21.52 7.90
N THR A 42 10.79 -20.75 8.81
CA THR A 42 11.63 -21.28 9.90
C THR A 42 10.85 -21.49 11.20
N GLY A 43 9.65 -20.91 11.31
CA GLY A 43 8.83 -20.95 12.52
C GLY A 43 9.12 -19.81 13.52
N GLU A 44 10.10 -18.95 13.23
CA GLU A 44 10.43 -17.80 14.09
C GLU A 44 9.21 -16.86 14.21
N ASN A 45 8.72 -16.68 15.45
CA ASN A 45 7.56 -15.86 15.77
C ASN A 45 6.31 -16.17 14.92
N ALA A 46 6.19 -17.38 14.37
CA ALA A 46 5.09 -17.75 13.49
C ALA A 46 3.72 -17.81 14.19
N ASP A 47 3.72 -17.83 15.53
CA ASP A 47 2.53 -17.72 16.38
C ASP A 47 2.07 -16.26 16.62
N LYS A 48 2.89 -15.27 16.23
CA LYS A 48 2.60 -13.85 16.49
C LYS A 48 1.68 -13.25 15.42
N PRO A 49 0.79 -12.32 15.79
CA PRO A 49 -0.03 -11.60 14.82
C PRO A 49 0.84 -10.66 13.97
N VAL A 50 0.53 -10.58 12.68
CA VAL A 50 1.18 -9.66 11.74
C VAL A 50 0.68 -8.24 11.98
N SER A 51 1.62 -7.31 12.14
CA SER A 51 1.34 -5.87 12.16
C SER A 51 1.49 -5.30 10.76
N THR A 52 0.38 -4.91 10.14
CA THR A 52 0.37 -4.24 8.83
C THR A 52 1.12 -2.90 8.88
N ARG A 53 1.10 -2.22 10.03
CA ARG A 53 1.88 -0.99 10.24
C ARG A 53 3.37 -1.25 10.19
N GLN A 54 3.86 -2.26 10.91
CA GLN A 54 5.29 -2.59 10.90
C GLN A 54 5.74 -3.25 9.60
N THR A 55 4.84 -3.96 8.91
CA THR A 55 5.17 -4.70 7.69
C THR A 55 5.09 -3.79 6.45
N CYS A 56 3.92 -3.19 6.19
CA CYS A 56 3.71 -2.35 5.00
C CYS A 56 4.18 -0.91 5.22
N GLY A 57 4.12 -0.42 6.46
CA GLY A 57 4.59 0.91 6.84
C GLY A 57 6.06 0.98 7.21
N ALA A 58 6.82 -0.11 7.05
CA ALA A 58 8.26 -0.11 7.23
C ALA A 58 8.92 0.92 6.30
N GLN A 59 10.05 1.46 6.75
CA GLN A 59 10.85 2.38 5.94
C GLN A 59 11.15 1.77 4.57
N GLY A 60 10.78 2.48 3.50
CA GLY A 60 11.00 2.05 2.12
C GLY A 60 9.88 1.19 1.50
N CYS A 61 8.82 0.85 2.24
CA CYS A 61 7.68 0.10 1.72
C CYS A 61 6.55 1.04 1.26
N HIS A 62 5.71 1.53 2.19
CA HIS A 62 4.59 2.42 1.90
C HIS A 62 4.41 3.48 2.98
N ASP A 63 3.86 4.64 2.61
CA ASP A 63 3.27 5.54 3.60
C ASP A 63 2.00 4.89 4.17
N TYR A 64 2.13 4.35 5.38
CA TYR A 64 1.04 3.66 6.06
C TYR A 64 -0.21 4.55 6.21
N ALA A 65 -0.02 5.84 6.51
CA ALA A 65 -1.13 6.76 6.71
C ALA A 65 -1.85 7.08 5.40
N ALA A 66 -1.13 7.10 4.28
CA ALA A 66 -1.73 7.25 2.96
C ALA A 66 -2.53 6.00 2.56
N ILE A 67 -1.97 4.80 2.70
CA ILE A 67 -2.66 3.57 2.27
C ILE A 67 -3.94 3.32 3.07
N THR A 68 -3.95 3.61 4.39
CA THR A 68 -5.13 3.37 5.23
C THR A 68 -6.30 4.28 4.88
N LYS A 69 -6.08 5.36 4.14
CA LYS A 69 -7.17 6.23 3.65
C LYS A 69 -7.88 5.66 2.43
N GLY A 70 -7.33 4.62 1.80
CA GLY A 70 -7.95 3.98 0.64
C GLY A 70 -9.30 3.35 0.99
N TYR A 71 -10.23 3.38 0.03
CA TYR A 71 -11.58 2.84 0.19
C TYR A 71 -11.58 1.37 0.67
N HIS A 72 -10.62 0.56 0.24
CA HIS A 72 -10.49 -0.83 0.67
C HIS A 72 -10.40 -0.97 2.20
N PHE A 73 -9.68 -0.07 2.86
CA PHE A 73 -9.50 -0.08 4.32
C PHE A 73 -10.63 0.67 5.04
N GLN A 74 -11.03 1.83 4.51
CA GLN A 74 -12.02 2.67 5.17
C GLN A 74 -13.44 2.13 5.02
N GLN A 75 -13.75 1.43 3.93
CA GLN A 75 -15.09 0.89 3.66
C GLN A 75 -16.21 1.93 3.84
N GLY A 76 -15.95 3.20 3.47
CA GLY A 76 -16.89 4.31 3.61
C GLY A 76 -17.13 4.78 5.05
N TRP A 77 -16.24 4.47 6.00
CA TRP A 77 -16.35 4.85 7.41
C TRP A 77 -16.55 6.35 7.64
N ASP A 78 -15.90 7.18 6.82
CA ASP A 78 -15.98 8.64 6.86
C ASP A 78 -17.33 9.20 6.39
N GLN A 79 -18.20 8.35 5.82
CA GLN A 79 -19.51 8.72 5.27
C GLN A 79 -20.67 8.03 6.02
N ILE A 80 -20.41 7.48 7.20
CA ILE A 80 -21.43 6.80 8.01
C ILE A 80 -22.53 7.77 8.42
N LYS A 81 -23.79 7.37 8.20
CA LYS A 81 -24.97 8.08 8.68
C LYS A 81 -26.16 7.13 8.88
N ASP A 82 -26.98 7.38 9.89
CA ASP A 82 -28.15 6.55 10.23
C ASP A 82 -29.22 6.58 9.13
N ASP A 83 -29.26 7.66 8.35
CA ASP A 83 -30.18 7.86 7.22
C ASP A 83 -29.54 7.53 5.87
N PHE A 84 -28.45 6.74 5.84
CA PHE A 84 -27.66 6.52 4.62
C PHE A 84 -28.50 5.91 3.50
N ASN A 85 -29.28 4.88 3.83
CA ASN A 85 -30.23 4.29 2.91
C ASN A 85 -31.61 4.15 3.56
N PRO A 86 -32.58 5.01 3.21
CA PRO A 86 -33.93 4.96 3.78
C PRO A 86 -34.68 3.64 3.50
N GLN A 87 -34.33 2.93 2.42
CA GLN A 87 -34.95 1.66 2.05
C GLN A 87 -34.29 0.46 2.73
N LYS A 88 -33.04 0.62 3.19
CA LYS A 88 -32.27 -0.42 3.88
C LYS A 88 -31.57 0.22 5.08
N PRO A 89 -32.31 0.46 6.19
CA PRO A 89 -31.81 1.23 7.33
C PRO A 89 -30.57 0.64 8.01
N TRP A 90 -30.29 -0.66 7.81
CA TRP A 90 -29.07 -1.28 8.29
C TRP A 90 -27.84 -0.88 7.48
N MET A 91 -27.96 -0.44 6.22
CA MET A 91 -26.79 0.01 5.45
C MET A 91 -26.41 1.43 5.85
N LEU A 92 -25.24 1.58 6.47
CA LEU A 92 -24.81 2.86 7.06
C LEU A 92 -23.78 3.62 6.22
N SER A 93 -23.17 2.99 5.22
CA SER A 93 -22.14 3.58 4.37
C SER A 93 -22.13 2.96 2.96
N PRO A 94 -21.36 3.50 1.99
CA PRO A 94 -21.17 2.84 0.71
C PRO A 94 -20.48 1.47 0.82
N GLY A 95 -19.61 1.28 1.83
CA GLY A 95 -18.87 0.04 2.06
C GLY A 95 -19.62 -0.97 2.91
N MET A 96 -18.91 -1.74 3.73
CA MET A 96 -19.48 -2.88 4.47
C MET A 96 -20.11 -2.51 5.82
N MET A 97 -20.09 -1.23 6.22
CA MET A 97 -20.64 -0.83 7.52
C MET A 97 -22.16 -1.01 7.54
N GLY A 98 -22.62 -1.89 8.44
CA GLY A 98 -24.03 -2.22 8.63
C GLY A 98 -24.61 -3.23 7.62
N LYS A 99 -23.79 -3.75 6.69
CA LYS A 99 -24.21 -4.87 5.84
C LYS A 99 -24.11 -6.19 6.63
N LEU A 100 -25.20 -6.97 6.61
CA LEU A 100 -25.27 -8.34 7.13
C LEU A 100 -24.71 -9.34 6.12
#